data_AF-A0A9X2DFJ0-F1
#
_entry.id   AF-A0A9X2DFJ0-F1
#
_cell.length_a   1.000
_cell.length_b   1.000
_cell.length_c   1.000
_cell.angle_alpha   90.00
_cell.angle_beta   90.00
_cell.angle_gamma   90.00
#
_symmetry.space_group_name_H-M   'P 1'
#
loop_
_entity.id
_entity.type
_entity.pdbx_description
1 polymer ?
#
loop_
_entity_poly.entity_id
_entity_poly.type
_entity_poly.pdbx_seq_one_letter_code
_entity_poly.pdbx_strand_id
1 'polypeptide(L)'
;MKLKYAATGVAIVLSLAGCQRTSYSGLDQQNSALPPLQAQPVPSVQSGQLPPPGAAGDSQFPAAPAAAAPGTGMSDAAPATAMDVTKESMVGNWKVSNGGASCDMFLTLTNLGSGSRGGTRGCAGELTQMGSWEVSGKQVVLKDRNGNAIGRVYKSADARFDGSTSSGQPLSLSR
;
A
#
# COMPACT_ATOMS: atom_id res chain seq x y z
N MET A 1 60.09 2.44 8.81
CA MET A 1 58.66 2.77 9.06
C MET A 1 57.99 3.52 7.90
N LYS A 2 58.67 4.38 7.12
CA LYS A 2 58.06 5.18 6.04
C LYS A 2 57.53 4.40 4.82
N LEU A 3 58.13 3.25 4.48
CA LEU A 3 57.72 2.41 3.34
C LEU A 3 56.38 1.68 3.56
N LYS A 4 56.04 1.34 4.81
CA LYS A 4 54.78 0.67 5.14
C LYS A 4 53.58 1.60 4.89
N TYR A 5 53.71 2.87 5.26
CA TYR A 5 52.66 3.88 5.03
C TYR A 5 52.46 4.20 3.55
N ALA A 6 53.52 4.16 2.74
CA ALA A 6 53.42 4.33 1.29
C ALA A 6 52.64 3.18 0.63
N ALA A 7 52.90 1.94 1.03
CA ALA A 7 52.19 0.76 0.52
C ALA A 7 50.70 0.78 0.92
N THR A 8 50.38 1.17 2.16
CA THR A 8 48.99 1.30 2.62
C THR A 8 48.25 2.44 1.91
N GLY A 9 48.93 3.56 1.64
CA GLY A 9 48.35 4.68 0.89
C GLY A 9 47.99 4.31 -0.55
N VAL A 10 48.87 3.59 -1.25
CA VAL A 10 48.62 3.12 -2.62
C VAL A 10 47.45 2.13 -2.68
N ALA A 11 47.35 1.21 -1.71
CA ALA A 11 46.25 0.25 -1.64
C ALA A 11 44.87 0.92 -1.43
N ILE A 12 44.82 2.00 -0.65
CA ILE A 12 43.58 2.76 -0.44
C ILE A 12 43.17 3.48 -1.73
N VAL A 13 44.08 4.13 -2.45
CA VAL A 13 43.75 4.85 -3.70
C VAL A 13 43.21 3.92 -4.79
N LEU A 14 43.74 2.71 -4.91
CA LEU A 14 43.26 1.70 -5.88
C LEU A 14 41.84 1.19 -5.59
N SER A 15 41.36 1.29 -4.35
CA SER A 15 40.01 0.83 -3.97
C SER A 15 38.88 1.78 -4.37
N LEU A 16 39.17 3.05 -4.67
CA LEU A 16 38.15 4.04 -5.08
C LEU A 16 37.94 4.15 -6.61
N ALA A 17 38.72 3.44 -7.43
CA ALA A 17 38.61 3.48 -8.90
C ALA A 17 37.62 2.46 -9.49
N GLY A 18 36.91 1.70 -8.66
CA GLY A 18 36.05 0.57 -9.07
C GLY A 18 34.65 0.90 -9.59
N CYS A 19 34.29 2.17 -9.84
CA CYS A 19 32.97 2.52 -10.35
C CYS A 19 32.94 2.58 -11.90
N GLN A 20 33.34 1.51 -12.59
CA GLN A 20 32.94 1.35 -13.99
C GLN A 20 31.47 0.93 -14.02
N ARG A 21 30.58 1.91 -14.24
CA ARG A 21 29.19 1.68 -14.64
C ARG A 21 29.19 0.77 -15.87
N THR A 22 28.63 -0.41 -15.72
CA THR A 22 28.11 -1.20 -16.84
C THR A 22 26.96 -0.40 -17.47
N SER A 23 27.26 0.41 -18.48
CA SER A 23 26.23 0.97 -19.35
C SER A 23 25.66 -0.16 -20.20
N TYR A 24 24.36 -0.40 -20.04
CA TYR A 24 23.56 -1.37 -20.80
C TYR A 24 23.36 -0.85 -22.24
N SER A 25 24.41 -0.85 -23.06
CA SER A 25 24.37 -0.37 -24.45
C SER A 25 23.95 -1.47 -25.43
N GLY A 26 22.83 -2.15 -25.15
CA GLY A 26 22.47 -3.35 -25.92
C GLY A 26 20.99 -3.73 -25.98
N LEU A 27 20.06 -2.85 -25.58
CA LEU A 27 18.61 -3.13 -25.69
C LEU A 27 17.87 -2.23 -26.71
N ASP A 28 18.53 -1.22 -27.27
CA ASP A 28 17.89 -0.30 -28.25
C ASP A 28 17.84 -0.86 -29.69
N GLN A 29 18.48 -1.99 -29.97
CA GLN A 29 18.55 -2.53 -31.35
C GLN A 29 17.58 -3.68 -31.64
N GLN A 30 16.54 -3.84 -30.83
CA GLN A 30 15.43 -4.78 -31.08
C GLN A 30 14.07 -4.07 -31.08
N ASN A 31 14.01 -2.85 -31.63
CA ASN A 31 12.74 -2.25 -32.04
C ASN A 31 12.52 -2.49 -33.54
N SER A 32 12.42 -3.78 -33.90
CA SER A 32 11.77 -4.17 -35.15
C SER A 32 10.28 -3.92 -34.97
N ALA A 33 9.81 -2.76 -35.44
CA ALA A 33 8.40 -2.41 -35.43
C ALA A 33 7.58 -3.56 -36.05
N LEU A 34 6.84 -4.26 -35.19
CA LEU A 34 5.86 -5.26 -35.62
C LEU A 34 4.79 -4.52 -36.43
N PRO A 35 4.36 -5.06 -37.59
CA PRO A 35 3.30 -4.45 -38.37
C PRO A 35 2.01 -4.37 -37.54
N PRO A 36 1.23 -3.28 -37.67
CA PRO A 36 0.03 -3.09 -36.89
C PRO A 36 -0.96 -4.22 -37.15
N LEU A 37 -1.46 -4.83 -36.07
CA LEU A 37 -2.48 -5.87 -36.14
C LEU A 37 -3.75 -5.28 -36.77
N GLN A 38 -4.31 -6.01 -37.74
CA GLN A 38 -5.57 -5.62 -38.36
C GLN A 38 -6.72 -5.85 -37.36
N ALA A 39 -7.64 -4.88 -37.28
CA ALA A 39 -8.80 -4.99 -36.42
C ALA A 39 -9.67 -6.17 -36.86
N GLN A 40 -9.87 -7.13 -35.96
CA GLN A 40 -10.74 -8.27 -36.20
C GLN A 40 -12.21 -7.80 -36.14
N PRO A 41 -13.08 -8.24 -37.07
CA PRO A 41 -14.48 -7.83 -37.06
C PRO A 41 -15.15 -8.23 -35.76
N VAL A 42 -15.61 -7.25 -34.99
CA VAL A 42 -16.41 -7.50 -33.78
C VAL A 42 -17.89 -7.53 -34.16
N PRO A 43 -18.65 -8.56 -33.74
CA PRO A 43 -20.09 -8.57 -33.92
C PRO A 43 -20.74 -7.39 -33.18
N SER A 44 -21.84 -6.86 -33.73
CA SER A 44 -22.61 -5.80 -33.12
C SER A 44 -23.18 -6.25 -31.77
N VAL A 45 -23.04 -5.42 -30.74
CA VAL A 45 -23.63 -5.67 -29.43
C VAL A 45 -25.13 -5.40 -29.50
N GLN A 46 -25.96 -6.44 -29.35
CA GLN A 46 -27.39 -6.25 -29.09
C GLN A 46 -27.58 -5.59 -27.71
N SER A 47 -28.13 -4.38 -27.70
CA SER A 47 -28.61 -3.74 -26.49
C SER A 47 -30.01 -4.26 -26.15
N GLY A 48 -30.13 -5.04 -25.09
CA GLY A 48 -31.40 -5.43 -24.49
C GLY A 48 -31.59 -4.66 -23.17
N GLN A 49 -32.77 -4.06 -22.98
CA GLN A 49 -33.13 -3.50 -21.68
C GLN A 49 -33.27 -4.63 -20.66
N LEU A 50 -32.34 -4.64 -19.69
CA LEU A 50 -32.45 -5.49 -18.51
C LEU A 50 -33.71 -5.10 -17.73
N PRO A 51 -34.49 -6.08 -17.25
CA PRO A 51 -35.60 -5.82 -16.33
C PRO A 51 -35.13 -5.00 -15.12
N PRO A 52 -35.95 -4.08 -14.58
CA PRO A 52 -35.59 -3.31 -13.40
C PRO A 52 -35.27 -4.26 -12.22
N PRO A 53 -34.17 -4.03 -11.49
CA PRO A 53 -33.83 -4.86 -10.34
C PRO A 53 -34.91 -4.69 -9.27
N GLY A 54 -35.63 -5.78 -8.96
CA GLY A 54 -36.60 -5.83 -7.87
C GLY A 54 -37.98 -6.41 -8.22
N ALA A 55 -38.27 -6.73 -9.47
CA ALA A 55 -39.56 -7.31 -9.88
C ALA A 55 -39.56 -8.85 -9.91
N ALA A 56 -39.16 -9.49 -8.80
CA ALA A 56 -39.50 -10.88 -8.48
C ALA A 56 -39.30 -11.05 -6.98
N GLY A 57 -40.40 -11.34 -6.27
CA GLY A 57 -40.36 -11.74 -4.88
C GLY A 57 -39.47 -12.97 -4.68
N ASP A 58 -38.89 -13.05 -3.48
CA ASP A 58 -38.14 -14.18 -2.95
C ASP A 58 -36.77 -14.43 -3.62
N SER A 59 -35.75 -13.79 -3.05
CA SER A 59 -34.34 -14.00 -3.38
C SER A 59 -33.91 -15.43 -3.04
N GLN A 60 -33.80 -16.28 -4.06
CA GLN A 60 -33.27 -17.64 -3.98
C GLN A 60 -31.73 -17.73 -4.01
N PHE A 61 -31.02 -16.60 -3.86
CA PHE A 61 -29.57 -16.60 -3.68
C PHE A 61 -29.23 -16.80 -2.20
N PRO A 62 -28.36 -17.78 -1.85
CA PRO A 62 -27.78 -17.83 -0.52
C PRO A 62 -27.14 -16.48 -0.19
N ALA A 63 -27.41 -15.95 0.99
CA ALA A 63 -26.75 -14.74 1.47
C ALA A 63 -25.23 -14.90 1.34
N ALA A 64 -24.55 -13.90 0.76
CA ALA A 64 -23.10 -13.85 0.75
C ALA A 64 -22.61 -14.10 2.19
N PRO A 65 -21.56 -14.92 2.42
CA PRO A 65 -21.03 -15.11 3.75
C PRO A 65 -20.76 -13.74 4.35
N ALA A 66 -21.42 -13.43 5.46
CA ALA A 66 -21.15 -12.22 6.21
C ALA A 66 -19.64 -12.22 6.49
N ALA A 67 -18.93 -11.19 6.02
CA ALA A 67 -17.59 -10.93 6.50
C ALA A 67 -17.65 -10.99 8.03
N ALA A 68 -16.76 -11.78 8.63
CA ALA A 68 -16.70 -11.95 10.07
C ALA A 68 -16.88 -10.58 10.73
N ALA A 69 -17.87 -10.49 11.64
CA ALA A 69 -18.18 -9.25 12.32
C ALA A 69 -16.88 -8.60 12.80
N PRO A 70 -16.62 -7.33 12.46
CA PRO A 70 -15.46 -6.62 13.01
C PRO A 70 -15.48 -6.80 14.52
N GLY A 71 -14.35 -7.23 15.09
CA GLY A 71 -14.18 -7.28 16.53
C GLY A 71 -14.68 -5.97 17.15
N THR A 72 -15.34 -6.08 18.28
CA THR A 72 -16.11 -5.03 18.99
C THR A 72 -15.28 -3.85 19.52
N GLY A 73 -14.18 -3.48 18.86
CA GLY A 73 -13.29 -2.39 19.24
C GLY A 73 -13.01 -1.35 18.14
N MET A 74 -13.53 -1.52 16.92
CA MET A 74 -13.21 -0.62 15.81
C MET A 74 -14.45 0.09 15.27
N SER A 75 -14.53 1.42 15.46
CA SER A 75 -15.54 2.23 14.79
C SER A 75 -15.21 2.29 13.29
N ASP A 76 -16.10 1.77 12.46
CA ASP A 76 -15.97 1.78 11.00
C ASP A 76 -16.22 3.18 10.40
N ALA A 77 -16.74 4.12 11.21
CA ALA A 77 -16.91 5.52 10.85
C ALA A 77 -15.83 6.39 11.50
N ALA A 78 -15.24 7.29 10.70
CA ALA A 78 -14.39 8.36 11.20
C ALA A 78 -15.21 9.36 12.04
N PRO A 79 -14.60 10.03 13.04
CA PRO A 79 -15.25 11.11 13.77
C PRO A 79 -15.68 12.25 12.83
N ALA A 80 -16.74 12.98 13.21
CA ALA A 80 -17.22 14.13 12.44
C ALA A 80 -16.15 15.23 12.26
N THR A 81 -15.19 15.31 13.19
CA THR A 81 -14.04 16.23 13.16
C THR A 81 -12.90 15.76 12.26
N ALA A 82 -12.99 14.56 11.66
CA ALA A 82 -11.96 14.05 10.78
C ALA A 82 -11.79 14.95 9.54
N MET A 83 -10.53 15.25 9.24
CA MET A 83 -10.15 15.97 8.02
C MET A 83 -10.17 15.02 6.82
N ASP A 84 -10.22 15.58 5.62
CA ASP A 84 -10.16 14.79 4.39
C ASP A 84 -8.78 14.15 4.20
N VAL A 85 -8.78 12.95 3.62
CA VAL A 85 -7.58 12.16 3.35
C VAL A 85 -7.58 11.77 1.88
N THR A 86 -6.43 11.94 1.23
CA THR A 86 -6.19 11.46 -0.13
C THR A 86 -5.10 10.39 -0.11
N LYS A 87 -5.07 9.51 -1.12
CA LYS A 87 -4.01 8.49 -1.18
C LYS A 87 -2.63 9.13 -1.31
N GLU A 88 -2.53 10.21 -2.07
CA GLU A 88 -1.27 10.89 -2.35
C GLU A 88 -0.66 11.48 -1.08
N SER A 89 -1.48 11.98 -0.15
CA SER A 89 -0.98 12.57 1.10
C SER A 89 -0.39 11.55 2.07
N MET A 90 -0.79 10.27 1.93
CA MET A 90 -0.33 9.16 2.75
C MET A 90 0.99 8.55 2.29
N VAL A 91 1.44 8.82 1.07
CA VAL A 91 2.69 8.24 0.55
C VAL A 91 3.89 8.70 1.37
N GLY A 92 4.80 7.77 1.66
CA GLY A 92 6.06 8.05 2.35
C GLY A 92 6.27 7.21 3.60
N ASN A 93 7.22 7.65 4.42
CA ASN A 93 7.55 7.02 5.70
C ASN A 93 6.81 7.73 6.84
N TRP A 94 6.33 6.95 7.80
CA TRP A 94 5.57 7.40 8.96
C TRP A 94 6.16 6.82 10.24
N LYS A 95 6.21 7.65 11.28
CA LYS A 95 6.40 7.18 12.65
C LYS A 95 5.08 6.69 13.20
N VAL A 96 5.07 5.48 13.73
CA VAL A 96 3.90 4.82 14.30
C VAL A 96 4.10 4.70 15.79
N SER A 97 3.10 5.12 16.57
CA SER A 97 2.95 4.75 17.99
C SER A 97 1.80 3.77 18.12
N ASN A 98 2.06 2.61 18.72
CA ASN A 98 1.09 1.53 18.95
C ASN A 98 1.22 1.02 20.38
N GLY A 99 0.20 1.25 21.23
CA GLY A 99 0.22 0.78 22.63
C GLY A 99 1.42 1.27 23.45
N GLY A 100 1.96 2.45 23.14
CA GLY A 100 3.13 3.04 23.81
C GLY A 100 4.49 2.63 23.22
N ALA A 101 4.54 1.70 22.26
CA ALA A 101 5.74 1.38 21.50
C ALA A 101 5.81 2.15 20.17
N SER A 102 7.03 2.45 19.71
CA SER A 102 7.27 3.17 18.47
C SER A 102 7.91 2.29 17.39
N CYS A 103 7.44 2.43 16.15
CA CYS A 103 7.99 1.74 14.98
C CYS A 103 7.84 2.59 13.70
N ASP A 104 8.35 2.09 12.57
CA ASP A 104 8.22 2.77 11.27
C ASP A 104 7.20 2.08 10.37
N MET A 105 6.53 2.86 9.53
CA MET A 105 5.65 2.38 8.46
C MET A 105 6.01 3.09 7.15
N PHE A 106 5.93 2.37 6.04
CA PHE A 106 6.07 2.95 4.70
C PHE A 106 4.80 2.66 3.89
N LEU A 107 4.35 3.66 3.13
CA LEU A 107 3.17 3.58 2.28
C LEU A 107 3.55 4.02 0.86
N THR A 108 3.15 3.25 -0.14
CA THR A 108 3.32 3.57 -1.56
C THR A 108 2.00 3.47 -2.30
N LEU A 109 1.93 3.97 -3.54
CA LEU A 109 0.75 3.84 -4.41
C LEU A 109 0.77 2.56 -5.27
N THR A 110 1.79 1.71 -5.13
CA THR A 110 1.88 0.45 -5.91
C THR A 110 0.73 -0.47 -5.54
N ASN A 111 -0.06 -0.93 -6.50
CA ASN A 111 -1.19 -1.82 -6.21
C ASN A 111 -0.74 -3.16 -5.58
N LEU A 112 -1.51 -3.64 -4.61
CA LEU A 112 -1.38 -4.96 -3.98
C LEU A 112 -2.76 -5.47 -3.54
N GLY A 113 -3.31 -6.44 -4.25
CA GLY A 113 -4.65 -6.97 -3.99
C GLY A 113 -5.71 -5.88 -4.14
N SER A 114 -6.51 -5.65 -3.09
CA SER A 114 -7.55 -4.62 -3.05
C SER A 114 -7.05 -3.22 -2.64
N GLY A 115 -5.76 -3.06 -2.30
CA GLY A 115 -5.22 -1.80 -1.80
C GLY A 115 -3.90 -1.39 -2.45
N SER A 116 -3.29 -0.37 -1.88
CA SER A 116 -1.94 0.08 -2.21
C SER A 116 -0.94 -0.56 -1.24
N ARG A 117 0.29 -0.82 -1.69
CA ARG A 117 1.33 -1.53 -0.93
C ARG A 117 1.79 -0.65 0.24
N GLY A 118 1.99 -1.29 1.38
CA GLY A 118 2.65 -0.70 2.52
C GLY A 118 3.32 -1.77 3.36
N GLY A 119 3.91 -1.36 4.45
CA GLY A 119 4.49 -2.28 5.41
C GLY A 119 5.06 -1.54 6.60
N THR A 120 5.48 -2.33 7.59
CA THR A 120 6.02 -1.83 8.84
C THR A 120 7.42 -2.37 9.08
N ARG A 121 8.18 -1.67 9.92
CA ARG A 121 9.50 -2.07 10.39
C ARG A 121 9.63 -1.80 11.87
N GLY A 122 9.95 -2.85 12.63
CA GLY A 122 10.08 -2.79 14.08
C GLY A 122 8.75 -2.70 14.84
N CYS A 123 7.60 -2.83 14.15
CA CYS A 123 6.32 -2.94 14.83
C CYS A 123 6.14 -4.32 15.46
N ALA A 124 5.21 -4.41 16.42
CA ALA A 124 4.82 -5.64 17.09
C ALA A 124 3.30 -5.86 16.97
N GLY A 125 2.83 -7.06 17.34
CA GLY A 125 1.42 -7.44 17.26
C GLY A 125 0.91 -7.52 15.82
N GLU A 126 -0.36 -7.21 15.60
CA GLU A 126 -1.00 -7.33 14.28
C GLU A 126 -0.37 -6.45 13.18
N LEU A 127 0.29 -5.35 13.55
CA LEU A 127 0.96 -4.46 12.59
C LEU A 127 2.15 -5.13 11.88
N THR A 128 2.68 -6.25 12.40
CA THR A 128 3.72 -7.03 11.69
C THR A 128 3.19 -7.68 10.42
N GLN A 129 1.87 -7.87 10.32
CA GLN A 129 1.23 -8.51 9.17
C GLN A 129 0.81 -7.53 8.09
N MET A 130 0.99 -6.23 8.32
CA MET A 130 0.60 -5.20 7.37
C MET A 130 1.27 -5.42 6.00
N GLY A 131 0.46 -5.43 4.95
CA GLY A 131 0.93 -5.55 3.57
C GLY A 131 0.32 -4.52 2.63
N SER A 132 -0.90 -4.06 2.92
CA SER A 132 -1.58 -3.07 2.10
C SER A 132 -2.34 -2.06 2.93
N TRP A 133 -2.79 -1.00 2.26
CA TRP A 133 -3.60 0.06 2.83
C TRP A 133 -4.52 0.65 1.77
N GLU A 134 -5.57 1.34 2.19
CA GLU A 134 -6.44 2.10 1.30
C GLU A 134 -7.04 3.30 2.03
N VAL A 135 -7.65 4.21 1.26
CA VAL A 135 -8.49 5.28 1.81
C VAL A 135 -9.95 4.87 1.62
N SER A 136 -10.72 4.87 2.70
CA SER A 136 -12.16 4.64 2.71
C SER A 136 -12.83 5.82 3.43
N GLY A 137 -13.56 6.65 2.68
CA GLY A 137 -14.08 7.92 3.18
C GLY A 137 -12.95 8.80 3.74
N LYS A 138 -13.05 9.17 5.02
CA LYS A 138 -12.05 9.97 5.75
C LYS A 138 -11.04 9.14 6.56
N GLN A 139 -11.00 7.83 6.34
CA GLN A 139 -10.11 6.91 7.04
C GLN A 139 -9.09 6.28 6.10
N VAL A 140 -7.93 5.97 6.67
CA VAL A 140 -6.95 5.06 6.11
C VAL A 140 -7.17 3.70 6.76
N VAL A 141 -7.46 2.69 5.97
CA VAL A 141 -7.62 1.31 6.42
C VAL A 141 -6.29 0.58 6.20
N LEU A 142 -5.70 0.07 7.27
CA LEU A 142 -4.50 -0.75 7.25
C LEU A 142 -4.91 -2.22 7.12
N LYS A 143 -4.27 -2.97 6.22
CA LYS A 143 -4.65 -4.34 5.89
C LYS A 143 -3.47 -5.30 5.96
N ASP A 144 -3.76 -6.54 6.35
CA ASP A 144 -2.81 -7.65 6.24
C ASP A 144 -2.60 -8.07 4.77
N ARG A 145 -1.73 -9.05 4.54
CA ARG A 145 -1.44 -9.58 3.19
C ARG A 145 -2.62 -10.32 2.54
N ASN A 146 -3.60 -10.76 3.34
CA ASN A 146 -4.81 -11.42 2.86
C ASN A 146 -5.93 -10.41 2.55
N GLY A 147 -5.72 -9.12 2.86
CA GLY A 147 -6.68 -8.05 2.64
C GLY A 147 -7.62 -7.78 3.83
N ASN A 148 -7.39 -8.42 4.99
CA ASN A 148 -8.18 -8.19 6.20
C ASN A 148 -7.77 -6.87 6.85
N ALA A 149 -8.74 -6.09 7.32
CA ALA A 149 -8.46 -4.85 8.05
C ALA A 149 -7.87 -5.17 9.44
N ILE A 150 -6.69 -4.62 9.72
CA ILE A 150 -5.95 -4.75 10.99
C ILE A 150 -5.87 -3.44 11.76
N GLY A 151 -6.37 -2.35 11.19
CA GLY A 151 -6.46 -1.06 11.87
C GLY A 151 -7.05 0.00 10.96
N ARG A 152 -7.52 1.09 11.54
CA ARG A 152 -7.92 2.28 10.79
C ARG A 152 -7.47 3.53 11.53
N VAL A 153 -7.07 4.53 10.78
CA VAL A 153 -6.71 5.84 11.30
C VAL A 153 -7.38 6.93 10.48
N TYR A 154 -7.65 8.07 11.08
CA TYR A 154 -8.20 9.24 10.40
C TYR A 154 -7.28 10.43 10.62
N LYS A 155 -7.31 11.40 9.70
CA LYS A 155 -6.50 12.62 9.83
C LYS A 155 -7.06 13.50 10.94
N SER A 156 -6.28 13.66 12.01
CA SER A 156 -6.62 14.45 13.20
C SER A 156 -5.92 15.82 13.19
N ALA A 157 -4.79 15.93 12.50
CA ALA A 157 -4.09 17.17 12.19
C ALA A 157 -3.27 17.03 10.89
N ASP A 158 -2.58 18.08 10.45
CA ASP A 158 -1.95 18.10 9.12
C ASP A 158 -0.97 16.98 8.81
N ALA A 159 -0.16 16.60 9.80
CA ALA A 159 0.79 15.49 9.72
C ALA A 159 0.53 14.45 10.81
N ARG A 160 -0.71 14.33 11.29
CA ARG A 160 -1.08 13.41 12.36
C ARG A 160 -2.35 12.65 12.01
N PHE A 161 -2.28 11.34 12.22
CA PHE A 161 -3.42 10.45 12.10
C PHE A 161 -3.56 9.68 13.39
N ASP A 162 -4.79 9.52 13.87
CA ASP A 162 -5.09 8.80 15.09
C ASP A 162 -6.18 7.75 14.81
N GLY A 163 -6.20 6.70 15.62
CA GLY A 163 -7.17 5.62 15.51
C GLY A 163 -6.76 4.43 16.37
N SER A 164 -7.10 3.25 15.90
CA SER A 164 -6.80 2.01 16.62
C SER A 164 -6.60 0.84 15.68
N THR A 165 -5.96 -0.19 16.20
CA THR A 165 -5.87 -1.49 15.54
C THR A 165 -7.17 -2.28 15.69
N SER A 166 -7.31 -3.40 15.00
CA SER A 166 -8.54 -4.22 15.07
C SER A 166 -8.76 -4.86 16.44
N SER A 167 -7.68 -5.07 17.20
CA SER A 167 -7.72 -5.48 18.62
C SER A 167 -8.01 -4.35 19.61
N GLY A 168 -8.22 -3.12 19.12
CA GLY A 168 -8.52 -1.94 19.94
C GLY A 168 -7.30 -1.25 20.55
N GLN A 169 -6.07 -1.59 20.14
CA GLN A 169 -4.88 -0.87 20.61
C GLN A 169 -4.83 0.53 20.00
N PRO A 170 -4.60 1.59 20.80
CA PRO A 170 -4.44 2.95 20.27
C PRO A 170 -3.27 3.04 19.28
N LEU A 171 -3.54 3.69 18.15
CA LEU A 171 -2.62 3.82 17.03
C LEU A 171 -2.53 5.29 16.60
N SER A 172 -1.32 5.81 16.42
CA SER A 172 -1.12 7.12 15.80
C SER A 172 0.04 7.11 14.80
N LEU A 173 -0.12 7.84 13.70
CA LEU A 173 0.91 8.04 12.68
C LEU A 173 1.30 9.52 12.66
N SER A 174 2.60 9.79 12.54
CA SER A 174 3.14 11.15 12.44
C SER A 174 4.35 11.23 11.52
N ARG A 175 4.59 12.41 10.94
CA ARG A 175 5.78 12.75 10.15
C ARG A 175 6.20 14.19 10.38
#